data_AF-A0AAU6X003-F1
#
_entry.id   AF-A0AAU6X003-F1
#
_cell.length_a   1.000
_cell.length_b   1.000
_cell.length_c   1.000
_cell.angle_alpha   90.00
_cell.angle_beta   90.00
_cell.angle_gamma   90.00
#
_symmetry.space_group_name_H-M   'P 1'
#
loop_
_entity.id
_entity.type
_entity.pdbx_description
1 polymer ?
#
loop_
_entity_poly.entity_id
_entity_poly.type
_entity_poly.pdbx_seq_one_letter_code
_entity_poly.pdbx_strand_id
1 'polypeptide(L)'
;MVKIKEGYVMTAREQAEFDRVNAQPRKTGGRVAYYFKPQTKYPPRIYVFMHAEVWCDRNRRPMGLFHTLPFLSRPMNRGEIEYHHFDTRLCYYQYEDWDKLLYAEEKEAAELDHESPGRGAAFLDELSGYREKYPLGVNTEAVAAAKPVAGGDGVSAYLGELVARGDSLTAHEISEMLDQEKEGEKRPAVLVLLRELFKNTVLPPGEKAVITEAVIDRKVFLSQERSRKNFVRRVFARNKLFALAEIRERYPDYSEDMLLADLKVKKGKVKRKKHKPVLDLRRCQLLKLAHRLQSGELTDAEYHATCCRMVMLQRAHELRMPIPIKVTLIKETLVYSFDWRTREGIVKSFVKLANTEGMTHEVLRRRYLEMVSLSYSY
;
A
#
# COMPACT_ATOMS: atom_id res chain seq x y z
N MET A 1 -24.48 -35.64 -2.41
CA MET A 1 -23.73 -36.84 -2.85
C MET A 1 -22.72 -36.38 -3.90
N VAL A 2 -21.45 -36.29 -3.52
CA VAL A 2 -20.37 -35.86 -4.44
C VAL A 2 -20.27 -36.88 -5.58
N LYS A 3 -20.59 -36.47 -6.81
CA LYS A 3 -20.44 -37.33 -7.98
C LYS A 3 -18.94 -37.54 -8.24
N ILE A 4 -18.42 -38.69 -7.83
CA ILE A 4 -17.08 -39.14 -8.22
C ILE A 4 -17.12 -39.36 -9.73
N LYS A 5 -16.12 -38.86 -10.45
CA LYS A 5 -16.02 -39.02 -11.91
C LYS A 5 -16.04 -40.52 -12.24
N GLU A 6 -16.89 -40.94 -13.17
CA GLU A 6 -16.96 -42.35 -13.59
C GLU A 6 -15.56 -42.87 -13.95
N GLY A 7 -15.17 -44.00 -13.35
CA GLY A 7 -13.86 -44.63 -13.52
C GLY A 7 -12.74 -44.15 -12.60
N TYR A 8 -12.98 -43.18 -11.71
CA TYR A 8 -11.98 -42.78 -10.72
C TYR A 8 -11.96 -43.74 -9.52
N VAL A 9 -10.81 -44.37 -9.27
CA VAL A 9 -10.56 -45.20 -8.09
C VAL A 9 -9.69 -44.41 -7.12
N MET A 10 -10.21 -44.13 -5.92
CA MET A 10 -9.46 -43.45 -4.86
C MET A 10 -8.30 -44.32 -4.37
N THR A 11 -7.14 -43.70 -4.12
CA THR A 11 -6.07 -44.39 -3.39
C THR A 11 -6.47 -44.63 -1.93
N ALA A 12 -5.85 -45.60 -1.25
CA ALA A 12 -6.17 -45.89 0.16
C ALA A 12 -6.02 -44.66 1.07
N ARG A 13 -5.06 -43.77 0.77
CA ARG A 13 -4.86 -42.51 1.50
C ARG A 13 -5.98 -41.49 1.21
N GLU A 14 -6.41 -41.36 -0.04
CA GLU A 14 -7.53 -40.49 -0.42
C GLU A 14 -8.85 -40.98 0.15
N GLN A 15 -9.06 -42.30 0.15
CA GLN A 15 -10.22 -42.92 0.76
C GLN A 15 -10.27 -42.65 2.26
N ALA A 16 -9.15 -42.84 2.97
CA ALA A 16 -9.06 -42.55 4.40
C ALA A 16 -9.32 -41.06 4.71
N GLU A 17 -8.80 -40.15 3.89
CA GLU A 17 -9.05 -38.71 4.06
C GLU A 17 -10.49 -38.35 3.70
N PHE A 18 -11.06 -38.92 2.64
CA PHE A 18 -12.46 -38.76 2.27
C PHE A 18 -13.37 -39.24 3.39
N ASP A 19 -13.14 -40.43 3.95
CA ASP A 19 -13.94 -40.99 5.03
C ASP A 19 -13.82 -40.16 6.31
N ARG A 20 -12.60 -39.73 6.67
CA ARG A 20 -12.36 -38.83 7.82
C ARG A 20 -13.12 -37.52 7.69
N VAL A 21 -13.15 -36.95 6.50
CA VAL A 21 -13.75 -35.66 6.21
C VAL A 21 -15.27 -35.80 6.08
N ASN A 22 -15.77 -36.83 5.38
CA ASN A 22 -17.19 -37.15 5.21
C ASN A 22 -17.89 -37.57 6.51
N ALA A 23 -17.16 -38.06 7.51
CA ALA A 23 -17.67 -38.34 8.85
C ALA A 23 -17.93 -37.07 9.69
N GLN A 24 -17.49 -35.89 9.23
CA GLN A 24 -17.74 -34.64 9.95
C GLN A 24 -19.22 -34.24 9.87
N PRO A 25 -19.76 -33.56 10.90
CA PRO A 25 -21.12 -33.03 10.86
C PRO A 25 -21.33 -32.13 9.64
N ARG A 26 -22.37 -32.41 8.85
CA ARG A 26 -22.72 -31.59 7.69
C ARG A 26 -23.19 -30.21 8.11
N LYS A 27 -22.76 -29.19 7.37
CA LYS A 27 -23.28 -27.83 7.53
C LYS A 27 -24.78 -27.84 7.29
N THR A 28 -25.53 -27.20 8.17
CA THR A 28 -26.99 -27.10 8.07
C THR A 28 -27.44 -25.77 7.47
N GLY A 29 -26.51 -24.84 7.25
CA GLY A 29 -26.78 -23.53 6.69
C GLY A 29 -25.51 -22.83 6.22
N GLY A 30 -25.72 -21.75 5.48
CA GLY A 30 -24.66 -20.92 4.95
C GLY A 30 -25.23 -19.68 4.28
N ARG A 31 -24.36 -18.72 3.95
CA ARG A 31 -24.73 -17.46 3.32
C ARG A 31 -23.84 -17.17 2.12
N VAL A 32 -24.45 -16.77 1.02
CA VAL A 32 -23.76 -16.19 -0.13
C VAL A 32 -23.76 -14.67 0.00
N ALA A 33 -22.60 -14.04 -0.19
CA ALA A 33 -22.41 -12.61 0.02
C ALA A 33 -21.78 -11.95 -1.21
N TYR A 34 -22.39 -10.88 -1.69
CA TYR A 34 -22.02 -10.19 -2.93
C TYR A 34 -21.28 -8.89 -2.62
N TYR A 35 -20.08 -8.74 -3.18
CA TYR A 35 -19.21 -7.59 -2.95
C TYR A 35 -18.86 -6.91 -4.26
N PHE A 36 -19.16 -5.62 -4.37
CA PHE A 36 -18.68 -4.81 -5.47
C PHE A 36 -17.28 -4.30 -5.19
N LYS A 37 -16.37 -4.53 -6.14
CA LYS A 37 -15.03 -3.94 -6.14
C LYS A 37 -14.94 -2.94 -7.29
N PRO A 38 -14.81 -1.62 -7.00
CA PRO A 38 -14.70 -0.62 -8.04
C PRO A 38 -13.39 -0.77 -8.82
N GLN A 39 -13.31 -0.13 -9.99
CA GLN A 39 -12.12 -0.15 -10.83
C GLN A 39 -10.89 0.31 -10.05
N THR A 40 -9.81 -0.44 -10.21
CA THR A 40 -8.48 -0.09 -9.67
C THR A 40 -7.45 -0.28 -10.78
N LYS A 41 -6.46 -1.16 -10.59
CA LYS A 41 -5.61 -1.66 -11.69
C LYS A 41 -6.38 -2.58 -12.63
N TYR A 42 -7.45 -3.19 -12.15
CA TYR A 42 -8.29 -4.12 -12.90
C TYR A 42 -9.72 -3.56 -13.07
N PRO A 43 -10.48 -4.04 -14.08
CA PRO A 43 -11.88 -3.67 -14.29
C PRO A 43 -12.73 -3.83 -13.01
N PRO A 44 -13.86 -3.11 -12.90
CA PRO A 44 -14.80 -3.33 -11.81
C PRO A 44 -15.34 -4.76 -11.84
N ARG A 45 -15.53 -5.37 -10.66
CA ARG A 45 -15.98 -6.76 -10.54
C ARG A 45 -16.94 -6.94 -9.36
N ILE A 46 -17.87 -7.87 -9.49
CA ILE A 46 -18.64 -8.40 -8.36
C ILE A 46 -18.02 -9.73 -7.94
N TYR A 47 -17.73 -9.87 -6.65
CA TYR A 47 -17.29 -11.12 -6.04
C TYR A 47 -18.44 -11.73 -5.25
N VAL A 48 -18.72 -13.01 -5.54
CA VAL A 48 -19.74 -13.80 -4.86
C VAL A 48 -19.04 -14.76 -3.93
N PHE A 49 -19.13 -14.53 -2.62
CA PHE A 49 -18.46 -15.33 -1.61
C PHE A 49 -19.41 -16.31 -0.96
N MET A 50 -19.01 -17.57 -0.91
CA MET A 50 -19.72 -18.62 -0.21
C MET A 50 -19.25 -18.67 1.24
N HIS A 51 -20.18 -18.89 2.17
CA HIS A 51 -19.85 -18.98 3.58
C HIS A 51 -18.90 -20.15 3.86
N ALA A 52 -17.78 -19.83 4.51
CA ALA A 52 -16.79 -20.78 4.98
C ALA A 52 -16.52 -20.52 6.47
N GLU A 53 -16.53 -21.56 7.29
CA GLU A 53 -16.39 -21.46 8.75
C GLU A 53 -14.93 -21.20 9.12
N VAL A 54 -14.00 -21.88 8.44
CA VAL A 54 -12.57 -21.87 8.81
C VAL A 54 -11.79 -20.76 8.11
N TRP A 55 -12.22 -20.33 6.91
CA TRP A 55 -11.39 -19.49 6.01
C TRP A 55 -12.07 -18.21 5.51
N CYS A 56 -13.12 -17.73 6.18
CA CYS A 56 -13.94 -16.57 5.80
C CYS A 56 -13.14 -15.31 5.41
N ASP A 57 -12.02 -15.06 6.09
CA ASP A 57 -11.20 -13.86 5.88
C ASP A 57 -10.02 -14.06 4.92
N ARG A 58 -9.56 -15.30 4.75
CA ARG A 58 -8.41 -15.62 3.89
C ARG A 58 -8.72 -15.30 2.43
N ASN A 59 -9.95 -15.51 1.98
CA ASN A 59 -10.33 -15.26 0.59
C ASN A 59 -10.61 -13.77 0.32
N ARG A 60 -11.04 -12.98 1.33
CA ARG A 60 -11.34 -11.55 1.18
C ARG A 60 -10.11 -10.64 1.25
N ARG A 61 -9.09 -11.02 2.03
CA ARG A 61 -7.87 -10.21 2.25
C ARG A 61 -7.05 -9.96 0.98
N PRO A 62 -6.67 -10.97 0.17
CA PRO A 62 -5.92 -10.76 -1.08
C PRO A 62 -6.68 -9.89 -2.08
N MET A 63 -8.01 -9.95 -2.04
CA MET A 63 -8.89 -9.17 -2.91
C MET A 63 -9.11 -7.74 -2.44
N GLY A 64 -8.59 -7.35 -1.27
CA GLY A 64 -8.81 -6.01 -0.70
C GLY A 64 -10.25 -5.77 -0.22
N LEU A 65 -11.03 -6.85 -0.01
CA LEU A 65 -12.44 -6.80 0.41
C LEU A 65 -12.62 -7.08 1.91
N PHE A 66 -11.53 -7.16 2.67
CA PHE A 66 -11.55 -7.54 4.09
C PHE A 66 -12.43 -6.63 4.97
N HIS A 67 -12.54 -5.35 4.64
CA HIS A 67 -13.36 -4.38 5.38
C HIS A 67 -14.60 -3.92 4.60
N THR A 68 -14.88 -4.54 3.46
CA THR A 68 -16.05 -4.20 2.63
C THR A 68 -17.25 -4.96 3.19
N LEU A 69 -18.41 -4.30 3.21
CA LEU A 69 -19.68 -4.97 3.52
C LEU A 69 -20.29 -5.48 2.22
N PRO A 70 -20.94 -6.66 2.24
CA PRO A 70 -21.66 -7.11 1.06
C PRO A 70 -22.83 -6.19 0.79
N PHE A 71 -23.09 -5.88 -0.47
CA PHE A 71 -24.24 -5.05 -0.85
C PHE A 71 -25.53 -5.87 -0.89
N LEU A 72 -25.40 -7.18 -1.05
CA LEU A 72 -26.50 -8.14 -1.05
C LEU A 72 -26.03 -9.46 -0.44
N SER A 73 -26.95 -10.22 0.13
CA SER A 73 -26.67 -11.57 0.59
C SER A 73 -27.92 -12.45 0.55
N ARG A 74 -27.75 -13.73 0.28
CA ARG A 74 -28.81 -14.74 0.33
C ARG A 74 -28.35 -15.97 1.13
N PRO A 75 -29.27 -16.79 1.67
CA PRO A 75 -28.87 -18.11 2.16
C PRO A 75 -28.30 -18.96 1.01
N MET A 76 -27.42 -19.88 1.37
CA MET A 76 -27.00 -20.95 0.46
C MET A 76 -28.13 -21.97 0.32
N ASN A 77 -28.33 -22.50 -0.88
CA ASN A 77 -29.19 -23.67 -1.09
C ASN A 77 -28.48 -24.96 -0.65
N ARG A 78 -29.20 -26.09 -0.61
CA ARG A 78 -28.66 -27.38 -0.17
C ARG A 78 -27.55 -27.90 -1.07
N GLY A 79 -27.61 -27.61 -2.37
CA GLY A 79 -26.57 -27.97 -3.34
C GLY A 79 -25.24 -27.26 -3.04
N GLU A 80 -25.31 -25.96 -2.80
CA GLU A 80 -24.18 -25.11 -2.43
C GLU A 80 -23.61 -25.51 -1.06
N ILE A 81 -24.46 -25.82 -0.07
CA ILE A 81 -24.05 -26.31 1.25
C ILE A 81 -23.27 -27.63 1.13
N GLU A 82 -23.76 -28.55 0.31
CA GLU A 82 -23.10 -29.83 0.06
C GLU A 82 -21.76 -29.64 -0.67
N TYR A 83 -21.73 -28.78 -1.69
CA TYR A 83 -20.53 -28.53 -2.49
C TYR A 83 -19.44 -27.80 -1.69
N HIS A 84 -19.83 -26.92 -0.77
CA HIS A 84 -18.93 -26.15 0.09
C HIS A 84 -18.83 -26.71 1.52
N HIS A 85 -19.20 -27.97 1.72
CA HIS A 85 -19.22 -28.57 3.05
C HIS A 85 -17.84 -28.53 3.73
N PHE A 86 -16.77 -28.82 3.00
CA PHE A 86 -15.43 -29.03 3.59
C PHE A 86 -14.51 -27.80 3.59
N ASP A 87 -14.93 -26.64 3.06
CA ASP A 87 -14.12 -25.39 3.00
C ASP A 87 -12.68 -25.55 2.48
N THR A 88 -12.39 -26.63 1.76
CA THR A 88 -11.04 -26.97 1.27
C THR A 88 -10.67 -26.26 -0.03
N ARG A 89 -11.62 -25.56 -0.65
CA ARG A 89 -11.47 -24.86 -1.94
C ARG A 89 -11.64 -23.35 -1.80
N LEU A 90 -11.24 -22.61 -2.84
CA LEU A 90 -11.53 -21.18 -2.95
C LEU A 90 -13.06 -20.97 -2.99
N CYS A 91 -13.61 -20.31 -1.97
CA CYS A 91 -15.06 -20.12 -1.81
C CYS A 91 -15.54 -18.79 -2.41
N TYR A 92 -15.18 -18.50 -3.67
CA TYR A 92 -15.76 -17.35 -4.37
C TYR A 92 -15.81 -17.51 -5.90
N TYR A 93 -16.77 -16.81 -6.50
CA TYR A 93 -16.84 -16.53 -7.93
C TYR A 93 -16.60 -15.04 -8.19
N GLN A 94 -16.16 -14.71 -9.40
CA GLN A 94 -15.94 -13.33 -9.82
C GLN A 94 -16.63 -13.08 -11.16
N TYR A 95 -17.31 -11.94 -11.26
CA TYR A 95 -18.05 -11.53 -12.45
C TYR A 95 -17.63 -10.12 -12.85
N GLU A 96 -17.31 -9.96 -14.13
CA GLU A 96 -17.02 -8.67 -14.77
C GLU A 96 -18.20 -8.18 -15.62
N ASP A 97 -19.28 -8.94 -15.64
CA ASP A 97 -20.44 -8.79 -16.51
C ASP A 97 -21.71 -9.16 -15.73
N TRP A 98 -22.71 -8.29 -15.80
CA TRP A 98 -23.99 -8.47 -15.13
C TRP A 98 -24.81 -9.61 -15.72
N ASP A 99 -24.79 -9.79 -17.04
CA ASP A 99 -25.64 -10.79 -17.67
C ASP A 99 -25.12 -12.20 -17.33
N LYS A 100 -23.80 -12.36 -17.20
CA LYS A 100 -23.18 -13.61 -16.70
C LYS A 100 -23.49 -13.89 -15.22
N LEU A 101 -23.51 -12.84 -14.40
CA LEU A 101 -23.86 -12.97 -12.98
C LEU A 101 -25.33 -13.39 -12.84
N LEU A 102 -26.25 -12.70 -13.52
CA LEU A 102 -27.68 -13.02 -13.48
C LEU A 102 -27.95 -14.43 -13.99
N TYR A 103 -27.36 -14.82 -15.13
CA TYR A 103 -27.50 -16.18 -15.66
C TYR A 103 -27.03 -17.26 -14.68
N ALA A 104 -25.91 -17.04 -13.99
CA ALA A 104 -25.43 -17.99 -12.99
C ALA A 104 -26.36 -18.07 -11.78
N GLU A 105 -26.88 -16.93 -11.32
CA GLU A 105 -27.75 -16.85 -10.15
C GLU A 105 -29.19 -17.29 -10.43
N GLU A 106 -29.66 -17.25 -11.68
CA GLU A 106 -30.98 -17.77 -12.07
C GLU A 106 -31.16 -19.24 -11.67
N LYS A 107 -30.11 -20.04 -11.90
CA LYS A 107 -30.12 -21.45 -11.53
C LYS A 107 -30.15 -21.63 -10.01
N GLU A 108 -29.30 -20.91 -9.28
CA GLU A 108 -29.21 -21.02 -7.83
C GLU A 108 -30.47 -20.49 -7.12
N ALA A 109 -31.10 -19.46 -7.69
CA ALA A 109 -32.37 -18.92 -7.25
C ALA A 109 -33.52 -19.90 -7.48
N ALA A 110 -33.58 -20.58 -8.63
CA ALA A 110 -34.57 -21.62 -8.88
C ALA A 110 -34.44 -22.78 -7.88
N GLU A 111 -33.21 -23.21 -7.57
CA GLU A 111 -32.95 -24.21 -6.51
C GLU A 111 -33.39 -23.69 -5.14
N LEU A 112 -33.15 -22.41 -4.83
CA LEU A 112 -33.60 -21.79 -3.58
C LEU A 112 -35.13 -21.70 -3.48
N ASP A 113 -35.82 -21.45 -4.58
CA ASP A 113 -37.30 -21.41 -4.63
C ASP A 113 -37.92 -22.79 -4.44
N HIS A 114 -37.26 -23.86 -4.88
CA HIS A 114 -37.68 -25.22 -4.55
C HIS A 114 -37.63 -25.51 -3.04
N GLU A 115 -36.68 -24.92 -2.32
CA GLU A 115 -36.53 -25.07 -0.87
C GLU A 115 -37.38 -24.08 -0.07
N SER A 116 -37.57 -22.88 -0.58
CA SER A 116 -38.29 -21.77 0.06
C SER A 116 -39.01 -20.94 -1.00
N PRO A 117 -40.28 -21.26 -1.33
CA PRO A 117 -41.00 -20.64 -2.43
C PRO A 117 -41.01 -19.10 -2.38
N GLY A 118 -40.61 -18.47 -3.48
CA GLY A 118 -40.60 -17.02 -3.69
C GLY A 118 -39.35 -16.31 -3.19
N ARG A 119 -38.42 -17.01 -2.52
CA ARG A 119 -37.19 -16.44 -1.98
C ARG A 119 -36.10 -16.24 -3.03
N GLY A 120 -36.01 -17.14 -4.00
CA GLY A 120 -35.12 -17.05 -5.15
C GLY A 120 -35.52 -15.93 -6.10
N ALA A 121 -36.80 -15.90 -6.49
CA ALA A 121 -37.36 -14.83 -7.32
C ALA A 121 -37.16 -13.43 -6.69
N ALA A 122 -37.50 -13.26 -5.40
CA ALA A 122 -37.29 -12.00 -4.69
C ALA A 122 -35.80 -11.58 -4.65
N PHE A 123 -34.90 -12.55 -4.50
CA PHE A 123 -33.46 -12.30 -4.54
C PHE A 123 -32.97 -11.84 -5.92
N LEU A 124 -33.45 -12.46 -7.01
CA LEU A 124 -33.09 -12.05 -8.37
C LEU A 124 -33.57 -10.63 -8.68
N ASP A 125 -34.81 -10.30 -8.27
CA ASP A 125 -35.36 -8.96 -8.43
C ASP A 125 -34.50 -7.93 -7.69
N GLU A 126 -34.14 -8.22 -6.43
CA GLU A 126 -33.28 -7.36 -5.64
C GLU A 126 -31.87 -7.23 -6.25
N LEU A 127 -31.28 -8.34 -6.72
CA LEU A 127 -29.98 -8.38 -7.39
C LEU A 127 -29.98 -7.54 -8.67
N SER A 128 -31.04 -7.64 -9.48
CA SER A 128 -31.19 -6.88 -10.72
C SER A 128 -31.29 -5.38 -10.47
N GLY A 129 -31.92 -4.97 -9.36
CA GLY A 129 -32.02 -3.56 -8.93
C GLY A 129 -30.67 -2.91 -8.62
N TYR A 130 -29.63 -3.70 -8.37
CA TYR A 130 -28.27 -3.19 -8.15
C TYR A 130 -27.47 -2.93 -9.44
N ARG A 131 -28.01 -3.27 -10.62
CA ARG A 131 -27.32 -3.11 -11.91
C ARG A 131 -26.88 -1.67 -12.17
N GLU A 132 -27.73 -0.70 -11.87
CA GLU A 132 -27.42 0.72 -12.05
C GLU A 132 -26.42 1.24 -11.01
N LYS A 133 -26.47 0.72 -9.78
CA LYS A 133 -25.64 1.16 -8.66
C LYS A 133 -24.18 0.68 -8.79
N TYR A 134 -23.97 -0.48 -9.41
CA TYR A 134 -22.66 -1.12 -9.53
C TYR A 134 -22.34 -1.43 -11.00
N PRO A 135 -21.90 -0.42 -11.78
CA PRO A 135 -21.62 -0.63 -13.20
C PRO A 135 -20.47 -1.61 -13.41
N LEU A 136 -20.72 -2.64 -14.22
CA LEU A 136 -19.74 -3.60 -14.73
C LEU A 136 -19.58 -3.40 -16.25
N GLY A 137 -18.37 -3.60 -16.79
CA GLY A 137 -18.10 -3.49 -18.23
C GLY A 137 -18.01 -2.06 -18.79
N VAL A 138 -18.25 -1.03 -17.99
CA VAL A 138 -18.08 0.38 -18.41
C VAL A 138 -16.63 0.81 -18.18
N ASN A 139 -15.94 1.28 -19.22
CA ASN A 139 -14.69 2.02 -19.06
C ASN A 139 -14.98 3.31 -18.26
N THR A 140 -14.80 3.25 -16.95
CA THR A 140 -15.05 4.35 -16.01
C THR A 140 -13.95 5.42 -16.06
N GLU A 141 -13.63 5.93 -17.25
CA GLU A 141 -13.07 7.28 -17.39
C GLU A 141 -14.19 8.36 -17.47
N ALA A 142 -15.44 7.96 -17.72
CA ALA A 142 -16.52 8.91 -18.04
C ALA A 142 -17.61 9.12 -16.97
N VAL A 143 -17.60 8.43 -15.82
CA VAL A 143 -18.69 8.57 -14.82
C VAL A 143 -18.13 8.95 -13.46
N ALA A 144 -17.60 10.17 -13.37
CA ALA A 144 -17.56 10.89 -12.11
C ALA A 144 -18.95 11.51 -11.88
N ALA A 145 -19.59 11.10 -10.78
CA ALA A 145 -20.95 11.46 -10.41
C ALA A 145 -21.21 12.97 -10.48
N ALA A 146 -22.25 13.35 -11.22
CA ALA A 146 -22.80 14.70 -11.23
C ALA A 146 -23.77 14.89 -10.03
N LYS A 147 -23.52 15.94 -9.22
CA LYS A 147 -24.44 16.87 -8.53
C LYS A 147 -23.89 17.34 -7.17
N PRO A 148 -24.35 18.49 -6.61
CA PRO A 148 -25.15 19.58 -7.18
C PRO A 148 -24.34 20.88 -7.32
N VAL A 149 -24.65 21.68 -8.34
CA VAL A 149 -24.19 23.07 -8.45
C VAL A 149 -25.12 23.90 -7.57
N ALA A 150 -24.54 24.56 -6.56
CA ALA A 150 -25.18 25.65 -5.85
C ALA A 150 -24.11 26.69 -5.52
N GLY A 151 -24.19 27.87 -6.15
CA GLY A 151 -23.44 29.05 -5.74
C GLY A 151 -22.96 30.01 -6.85
N GLY A 152 -23.88 30.70 -7.50
CA GLY A 152 -23.69 32.08 -7.99
C GLY A 152 -22.94 32.30 -9.30
N ASP A 153 -23.67 32.68 -10.35
CA ASP A 153 -23.17 33.08 -11.68
C ASP A 153 -22.07 34.17 -11.66
N GLY A 154 -21.94 34.94 -10.57
CA GLY A 154 -20.88 35.95 -10.41
C GLY A 154 -19.51 35.39 -9.99
N VAL A 155 -19.46 34.24 -9.30
CA VAL A 155 -18.19 33.67 -8.78
C VAL A 155 -17.43 32.96 -9.90
N SER A 156 -18.13 32.25 -10.79
CA SER A 156 -17.52 31.61 -11.98
C SER A 156 -16.98 32.66 -12.95
N ALA A 157 -17.69 33.79 -13.15
CA ALA A 157 -17.20 34.90 -13.96
C ALA A 157 -15.89 35.53 -13.42
N TYR A 158 -15.84 35.80 -12.11
CA TYR A 158 -14.63 36.35 -11.46
C TYR A 158 -13.45 35.35 -11.44
N LEU A 159 -13.73 34.05 -11.24
CA LEU A 159 -12.73 33.00 -11.36
C LEU A 159 -12.16 32.90 -12.78
N GLY A 160 -13.03 32.96 -13.79
CA GLY A 160 -12.61 32.97 -15.19
C GLY A 160 -11.70 34.14 -15.52
N GLU A 161 -12.02 35.34 -15.03
CA GLU A 161 -11.20 36.54 -15.23
C GLU A 161 -9.82 36.41 -14.54
N LEU A 162 -9.78 35.87 -13.32
CA LEU A 162 -8.55 35.62 -12.57
C LEU A 162 -7.66 34.55 -13.22
N VAL A 163 -8.25 33.50 -13.78
CA VAL A 163 -7.49 32.48 -14.53
C VAL A 163 -6.90 33.08 -15.80
N ALA A 164 -7.68 33.88 -16.55
CA ALA A 164 -7.23 34.52 -17.78
C ALA A 164 -6.11 35.54 -17.55
N ARG A 165 -6.18 36.30 -16.44
CA ARG A 165 -5.18 37.32 -16.08
C ARG A 165 -4.00 36.75 -15.26
N GLY A 166 -4.10 35.51 -14.79
CA GLY A 166 -3.18 34.92 -13.81
C GLY A 166 -1.71 34.96 -14.21
N ASP A 167 -1.39 34.75 -15.49
CA ASP A 167 -0.01 34.76 -16.00
C ASP A 167 0.61 36.16 -16.07
N SER A 168 -0.22 37.22 -16.03
CA SER A 168 0.20 38.62 -16.07
C SER A 168 0.41 39.27 -14.69
N LEU A 169 -0.05 38.60 -13.62
CA LEU A 169 0.03 39.13 -12.27
C LEU A 169 1.40 38.90 -11.63
N THR A 170 1.89 39.90 -10.92
CA THR A 170 3.12 39.78 -10.12
C THR A 170 2.87 39.06 -8.80
N ALA A 171 3.93 38.51 -8.20
CA ALA A 171 3.82 37.83 -6.91
C ALA A 171 3.31 38.76 -5.78
N HIS A 172 3.61 40.06 -5.87
CA HIS A 172 3.15 41.06 -4.89
C HIS A 172 1.64 41.27 -4.99
N GLU A 173 1.11 41.49 -6.19
CA GLU A 173 -0.32 41.68 -6.44
C GLU A 173 -1.12 40.45 -6.02
N ILE A 174 -0.64 39.24 -6.35
CA ILE A 174 -1.29 37.99 -5.93
C ILE A 174 -1.33 37.89 -4.40
N SER A 175 -0.26 38.33 -3.70
CA SER A 175 -0.22 38.32 -2.24
C SER A 175 -1.26 39.27 -1.63
N GLU A 176 -1.38 40.48 -2.16
CA GLU A 176 -2.37 41.46 -1.68
C GLU A 176 -3.80 40.96 -1.89
N MET A 177 -4.11 40.42 -3.08
CA MET A 177 -5.43 39.83 -3.36
C MET A 177 -5.72 38.64 -2.43
N LEU A 178 -4.70 37.86 -2.09
CA LEU A 178 -4.85 36.70 -1.21
C LEU A 178 -5.08 37.11 0.25
N ASP A 179 -4.53 38.23 0.70
CA ASP A 179 -4.80 38.77 2.03
C ASP A 179 -6.17 39.47 2.09
N GLN A 180 -6.55 40.23 1.07
CA GLN A 180 -7.90 40.80 0.95
C GLN A 180 -8.98 39.72 0.95
N GLU A 181 -8.80 38.62 0.20
CA GLU A 181 -9.77 37.53 0.16
C GLU A 181 -9.81 36.74 1.47
N LYS A 182 -8.70 36.65 2.22
CA LYS A 182 -8.69 36.04 3.57
C LYS A 182 -9.44 36.88 4.59
N GLU A 183 -9.40 38.20 4.49
CA GLU A 183 -10.08 39.10 5.43
C GLU A 183 -11.55 39.32 5.06
N GLY A 184 -11.85 39.38 3.76
CA GLY A 184 -13.19 39.59 3.20
C GLY A 184 -14.04 38.32 3.06
N GLU A 185 -14.47 38.03 1.82
CA GLU A 185 -15.49 37.02 1.51
C GLU A 185 -15.05 35.57 1.71
N LYS A 186 -13.74 35.31 1.83
CA LYS A 186 -13.16 33.97 2.10
C LYS A 186 -13.63 32.89 1.12
N ARG A 187 -13.81 33.25 -0.15
CA ARG A 187 -14.30 32.33 -1.18
C ARG A 187 -13.25 31.23 -1.42
N PRO A 188 -13.60 29.95 -1.17
CA PRO A 188 -12.62 28.86 -1.22
C PRO A 188 -11.94 28.70 -2.58
N ALA A 189 -12.69 28.89 -3.67
CA ALA A 189 -12.17 28.78 -5.02
C ALA A 189 -11.14 29.86 -5.36
N VAL A 190 -11.43 31.10 -5.01
CA VAL A 190 -10.52 32.24 -5.20
C VAL A 190 -9.24 32.06 -4.37
N LEU A 191 -9.38 31.67 -3.10
CA LEU A 191 -8.22 31.41 -2.22
C LEU A 191 -7.33 30.27 -2.74
N VAL A 192 -7.92 29.21 -3.30
CA VAL A 192 -7.16 28.10 -3.88
C VAL A 192 -6.47 28.56 -5.17
N LEU A 193 -7.17 29.31 -6.02
CA LEU A 193 -6.62 29.84 -7.26
C LEU A 193 -5.43 30.76 -7.01
N LEU A 194 -5.57 31.77 -6.14
CA LEU A 194 -4.49 32.71 -5.81
C LEU A 194 -3.27 32.00 -5.22
N ARG A 195 -3.46 30.95 -4.41
CA ARG A 195 -2.34 30.13 -3.89
C ARG A 195 -1.60 29.37 -4.97
N GLU A 196 -2.29 28.90 -6.00
CA GLU A 196 -1.67 28.19 -7.11
C GLU A 196 -0.96 29.15 -8.07
N LEU A 197 -1.55 30.31 -8.33
CA LEU A 197 -0.90 31.40 -9.06
C LEU A 197 0.40 31.84 -8.35
N PHE A 198 0.34 32.05 -7.04
CA PHE A 198 1.53 32.42 -6.25
C PHE A 198 2.63 31.34 -6.28
N LYS A 199 2.28 30.05 -6.38
CA LYS A 199 3.28 28.99 -6.55
C LYS A 199 3.91 29.02 -7.94
N ASN A 200 3.10 29.27 -8.97
CA ASN A 200 3.57 29.36 -10.35
C ASN A 200 4.54 30.52 -10.59
N THR A 201 4.51 31.60 -9.78
CA THR A 201 5.49 32.69 -9.89
C THR A 201 6.90 32.27 -9.44
N VAL A 202 7.02 31.27 -8.57
CA VAL A 202 8.30 30.78 -8.02
C VAL A 202 8.89 29.65 -8.87
N LEU A 203 8.05 28.94 -9.65
CA LEU A 203 8.48 27.79 -10.45
C LEU A 203 9.04 28.20 -11.82
N PRO A 204 10.07 27.48 -12.34
CA PRO A 204 10.59 27.71 -13.68
C PRO A 204 9.52 27.40 -14.76
N PRO A 205 9.58 28.00 -15.96
CA PRO A 205 8.52 27.92 -16.97
C PRO A 205 8.08 26.50 -17.35
N GLY A 206 9.01 25.53 -17.37
CA GLY A 206 8.71 24.13 -17.70
C GLY A 206 8.03 23.33 -16.59
N GLU A 207 7.95 23.86 -15.37
CA GLU A 207 7.34 23.22 -14.19
C GLU A 207 6.07 23.92 -13.71
N LYS A 208 5.67 25.02 -14.37
CA LYS A 208 4.43 25.75 -14.03
C LYS A 208 3.22 24.86 -14.27
N ALA A 209 2.33 24.81 -13.28
CA ALA A 209 1.10 24.04 -13.40
C ALA A 209 0.11 24.79 -14.31
N VAL A 210 -0.51 24.08 -15.26
CA VAL A 210 -1.66 24.63 -16.01
C VAL A 210 -2.84 24.73 -15.06
N ILE A 211 -3.33 25.95 -14.84
CA ILE A 211 -4.45 26.22 -13.94
C ILE A 211 -5.74 26.30 -14.77
N THR A 212 -6.67 25.39 -14.51
CA THR A 212 -8.01 25.39 -15.13
C THR A 212 -9.09 25.38 -14.04
N GLU A 213 -10.29 25.86 -14.38
CA GLU A 213 -11.44 25.89 -13.46
C GLU A 213 -11.71 24.51 -12.85
N ALA A 214 -11.72 23.45 -13.68
CA ALA A 214 -11.90 22.07 -13.22
C ALA A 214 -10.83 21.60 -12.20
N VAL A 215 -9.57 22.06 -12.34
CA VAL A 215 -8.50 21.74 -11.38
C VAL A 215 -8.72 22.48 -10.06
N ILE A 216 -9.19 23.73 -10.12
CA ILE A 216 -9.53 24.52 -8.94
C ILE A 216 -10.72 23.92 -8.20
N ASP A 217 -11.80 23.58 -8.90
CA ASP A 217 -12.99 22.95 -8.30
C ASP A 217 -12.64 21.64 -7.60
N ARG A 218 -11.80 20.81 -8.25
CA ARG A 218 -11.29 19.59 -7.62
C ARG A 218 -10.50 19.88 -6.34
N LYS A 219 -9.64 20.90 -6.34
CA LYS A 219 -8.86 21.27 -5.14
C LYS A 219 -9.75 21.85 -4.04
N VAL A 220 -10.77 22.64 -4.39
CA VAL A 220 -11.78 23.16 -3.46
C VAL A 220 -12.53 22.03 -2.81
N PHE A 221 -13.04 21.07 -3.60
CA PHE A 221 -13.72 19.89 -3.12
C PHE A 221 -12.86 19.11 -2.11
N LEU A 222 -11.60 18.81 -2.47
CA LEU A 222 -10.67 18.11 -1.58
C LEU A 222 -10.37 18.89 -0.29
N SER A 223 -10.32 20.21 -0.37
CA SER A 223 -10.11 21.09 0.80
C SER A 223 -11.31 21.06 1.74
N GLN A 224 -12.52 21.15 1.20
CA GLN A 224 -13.77 21.05 1.96
C GLN A 224 -13.92 19.66 2.60
N GLU A 225 -13.65 18.59 1.86
CA GLU A 225 -13.62 17.22 2.41
C GLU A 225 -12.64 17.08 3.57
N ARG A 226 -11.42 17.63 3.43
CA ARG A 226 -10.41 17.56 4.49
C ARG A 226 -10.86 18.33 5.74
N SER A 227 -11.47 19.50 5.54
CA SER A 227 -11.98 20.34 6.62
C SER A 227 -13.12 19.63 7.37
N ARG A 228 -14.05 19.03 6.64
CA ARG A 228 -15.13 18.18 7.18
C ARG A 228 -14.56 17.02 7.99
N LYS A 229 -13.66 16.20 7.39
CA LYS A 229 -12.99 15.07 8.06
C LYS A 229 -12.32 15.48 9.37
N ASN A 230 -11.62 16.61 9.38
CA ASN A 230 -10.95 17.12 10.56
C ASN A 230 -11.94 17.60 11.64
N PHE A 231 -13.01 18.29 11.26
CA PHE A 231 -14.08 18.68 12.17
C PHE A 231 -14.74 17.44 12.80
N VAL A 232 -15.18 16.49 11.98
CA VAL A 232 -15.80 15.22 12.40
C VAL A 232 -14.92 14.48 13.39
N ARG A 233 -13.61 14.33 13.10
CA ARG A 233 -12.68 13.64 13.99
C ARG A 233 -12.52 14.35 15.33
N ARG A 234 -12.51 15.69 15.35
CA ARG A 234 -12.40 16.46 16.60
C ARG A 234 -13.67 16.34 17.44
N VAL A 235 -14.85 16.48 16.81
CA VAL A 235 -16.14 16.32 17.47
C VAL A 235 -16.27 14.91 18.04
N PHE A 236 -16.00 13.89 17.23
CA PHE A 236 -16.06 12.49 17.67
C PHE A 236 -15.06 12.16 18.78
N ALA A 237 -13.86 12.74 18.77
CA ALA A 237 -12.89 12.56 19.84
C ALA A 237 -13.36 13.20 21.17
N ARG A 238 -14.06 14.34 21.11
CA ARG A 238 -14.58 15.06 22.28
C ARG A 238 -15.84 14.42 22.84
N ASN A 239 -16.80 14.07 21.98
CA ASN A 239 -18.13 13.62 22.38
C ASN A 239 -18.63 12.51 21.45
N LYS A 240 -18.32 11.25 21.80
CA LYS A 240 -18.62 10.10 20.93
C LYS A 240 -20.11 9.79 20.79
N LEU A 241 -20.88 9.96 21.87
CA LEU A 241 -22.29 9.54 21.92
C LEU A 241 -23.19 10.48 21.12
N PHE A 242 -22.91 11.79 21.16
CA PHE A 242 -23.71 12.79 20.45
C PHE A 242 -23.00 13.38 19.21
N ALA A 243 -21.88 12.77 18.80
CA ALA A 243 -21.06 13.26 17.68
C ALA A 243 -21.88 13.50 16.42
N LEU A 244 -22.78 12.57 16.08
CA LEU A 244 -23.55 12.63 14.86
C LEU A 244 -24.54 13.81 14.86
N ALA A 245 -25.17 14.10 16.00
CA ALA A 245 -26.07 15.24 16.14
C ALA A 245 -25.31 16.56 16.00
N GLU A 246 -24.18 16.71 16.71
CA GLU A 246 -23.31 17.90 16.64
C GLU A 246 -22.70 18.09 15.24
N ILE A 247 -22.40 17.00 14.52
CA ILE A 247 -21.94 17.08 13.13
C ILE A 247 -23.07 17.54 12.21
N ARG A 248 -24.30 17.07 12.43
CA ARG A 248 -25.47 17.43 11.63
C ARG A 248 -25.88 18.89 11.76
N GLU A 249 -25.62 19.53 12.90
CA GLU A 249 -25.81 20.98 13.05
C GLU A 249 -25.02 21.79 12.00
N ARG A 250 -23.82 21.32 11.65
CA ARG A 250 -22.97 21.97 10.65
C ARG A 250 -23.10 21.38 9.24
N TYR A 251 -23.46 20.11 9.15
CA TYR A 251 -23.60 19.36 7.90
C TYR A 251 -24.93 18.58 7.94
N PRO A 252 -26.06 19.21 7.57
CA PRO A 252 -27.40 18.62 7.73
C PRO A 252 -27.56 17.25 7.06
N ASP A 253 -26.96 17.08 5.88
CA ASP A 253 -27.03 15.85 5.08
C ASP A 253 -26.03 14.76 5.53
N TYR A 254 -25.35 14.95 6.67
CA TYR A 254 -24.31 14.04 7.12
C TYR A 254 -24.88 12.72 7.66
N SER A 255 -24.54 11.63 6.97
CA SER A 255 -25.01 10.27 7.30
C SER A 255 -24.05 9.50 8.21
N GLU A 256 -24.55 8.42 8.80
CA GLU A 256 -23.74 7.51 9.63
C GLU A 256 -22.63 6.83 8.81
N ASP A 257 -22.90 6.49 7.55
CA ASP A 257 -21.91 5.94 6.64
C ASP A 257 -20.74 6.92 6.40
N MET A 258 -21.05 8.22 6.29
CA MET A 258 -20.03 9.26 6.17
C MET A 258 -19.19 9.38 7.45
N LEU A 259 -19.80 9.23 8.63
CA LEU A 259 -19.08 9.21 9.90
C LEU A 259 -18.03 8.09 9.92
N LEU A 260 -18.46 6.86 9.61
CA LEU A 260 -17.57 5.71 9.57
C LEU A 260 -16.46 5.86 8.52
N ALA A 261 -16.77 6.46 7.36
CA ALA A 261 -15.78 6.73 6.33
C ALA A 261 -14.74 7.77 6.77
N ASP A 262 -15.16 8.88 7.37
CA ASP A 262 -14.29 10.00 7.74
C ASP A 262 -13.43 9.67 8.99
N LEU A 263 -13.91 8.80 9.87
CA LEU A 263 -13.16 8.26 11.02
C LEU A 263 -12.10 7.22 10.66
N LYS A 264 -12.14 6.61 9.46
CA LYS A 264 -11.09 5.68 9.02
C LYS A 264 -9.75 6.41 8.89
N VAL A 265 -8.94 6.35 9.94
CA VAL A 265 -7.55 6.82 9.92
C VAL A 265 -6.75 5.80 9.12
N LYS A 266 -6.20 6.20 7.96
CA LYS A 266 -5.25 5.38 7.22
C LYS A 266 -4.11 5.01 8.17
N LYS A 267 -3.87 3.72 8.40
CA LYS A 267 -2.77 3.24 9.26
C LYS A 267 -1.49 3.98 8.89
N GLY A 268 -0.84 4.58 9.88
CA GLY A 268 0.43 5.27 9.68
C GLY A 268 1.40 4.33 8.99
N LYS A 269 1.94 4.73 7.83
CA LYS A 269 3.01 3.96 7.18
C LYS A 269 4.14 3.82 8.21
N VAL A 270 4.55 2.59 8.53
CA VAL A 270 5.71 2.35 9.38
C VAL A 270 6.89 3.05 8.71
N LYS A 271 7.36 4.15 9.28
CA LYS A 271 8.53 4.85 8.76
C LYS A 271 9.69 3.86 8.80
N ARG A 272 10.29 3.56 7.64
CA ARG A 272 11.53 2.78 7.58
C ARG A 272 12.54 3.44 8.53
N LYS A 273 13.03 2.68 9.52
CA LYS A 273 14.14 3.15 10.36
C LYS A 273 15.32 3.41 9.42
N LYS A 274 15.81 4.64 9.39
CA LYS A 274 17.04 4.97 8.65
C LYS A 274 18.19 4.24 9.34
N HIS A 275 18.80 3.26 8.68
CA HIS A 275 20.03 2.64 9.16
C HIS A 275 21.20 3.58 8.84
N LYS A 276 22.06 3.84 9.83
CA LYS A 276 23.32 4.54 9.59
C LYS A 276 24.20 3.66 8.69
N PRO A 277 24.89 4.24 7.69
CA PRO A 277 25.80 3.46 6.86
C PRO A 277 26.93 2.90 7.73
N VAL A 278 27.19 1.61 7.55
CA VAL A 278 28.34 0.94 8.14
C VAL A 278 29.53 1.22 7.24
N LEU A 279 30.54 1.92 7.76
CA LEU A 279 31.70 2.37 6.97
C LEU A 279 33.01 1.71 7.38
N ASP A 280 33.06 1.06 8.56
CA ASP A 280 34.25 0.40 9.07
C ASP A 280 34.53 -0.91 8.32
N LEU A 281 35.81 -1.20 8.08
CA LEU A 281 36.24 -2.32 7.23
C LEU A 281 35.70 -3.67 7.73
N ARG A 282 35.76 -3.94 9.04
CA ARG A 282 35.38 -5.25 9.59
C ARG A 282 33.90 -5.53 9.45
N ARG A 283 33.03 -4.59 9.81
CA ARG A 283 31.59 -4.79 9.62
C ARG A 283 31.21 -4.85 8.14
N CYS A 284 31.87 -4.09 7.27
CA CYS A 284 31.70 -4.25 5.82
C CYS A 284 32.05 -5.68 5.35
N GLN A 285 33.14 -6.26 5.86
CA GLN A 285 33.52 -7.64 5.54
C GLN A 285 32.52 -8.65 6.10
N LEU A 286 32.06 -8.48 7.35
CA LEU A 286 31.03 -9.33 7.95
C LEU A 286 29.73 -9.31 7.16
N LEU A 287 29.29 -8.14 6.70
CA LEU A 287 28.10 -8.00 5.84
C LEU A 287 28.26 -8.74 4.51
N LYS A 288 29.44 -8.65 3.87
CA LYS A 288 29.73 -9.39 2.63
C LYS A 288 29.71 -10.90 2.84
N LEU A 289 30.28 -11.40 3.94
CA LEU A 289 30.26 -12.82 4.28
C LEU A 289 28.85 -13.31 4.62
N ALA A 290 28.08 -12.53 5.37
CA ALA A 290 26.68 -12.84 5.67
C ALA A 290 25.82 -12.90 4.40
N HIS A 291 26.01 -11.96 3.47
CA HIS A 291 25.36 -11.99 2.16
C HIS A 291 25.78 -13.23 1.36
N ARG A 292 27.07 -13.58 1.35
CA ARG A 292 27.58 -14.79 0.68
C ARG A 292 26.93 -16.06 1.23
N LEU A 293 26.70 -16.16 2.55
CA LEU A 293 25.98 -17.29 3.15
C LEU A 293 24.50 -17.34 2.79
N GLN A 294 23.85 -16.18 2.63
CA GLN A 294 22.41 -16.10 2.36
C GLN A 294 22.05 -16.32 0.89
N SER A 295 22.97 -15.98 -0.03
CA SER A 295 22.68 -15.91 -1.47
C SER A 295 23.58 -16.80 -2.33
N GLY A 296 24.65 -17.37 -1.78
CA GLY A 296 25.60 -18.19 -2.52
C GLY A 296 25.28 -19.68 -2.41
N GLU A 297 25.31 -20.38 -3.54
CA GLU A 297 25.54 -21.82 -3.57
C GLU A 297 27.00 -22.06 -3.20
N LEU A 298 27.27 -22.46 -1.96
CA LEU A 298 28.61 -22.71 -1.45
C LEU A 298 28.84 -24.21 -1.32
N THR A 299 30.02 -24.66 -1.72
CA THR A 299 30.49 -26.00 -1.34
C THR A 299 30.74 -26.09 0.17
N ASP A 300 30.73 -27.29 0.75
CA ASP A 300 30.94 -27.46 2.20
C ASP A 300 32.26 -26.85 2.69
N ALA A 301 33.34 -26.99 1.91
CA ALA A 301 34.64 -26.40 2.22
C ALA A 301 34.57 -24.85 2.25
N GLU A 302 33.88 -24.24 1.30
CA GLU A 302 33.71 -22.78 1.24
C GLU A 302 32.78 -22.26 2.32
N TYR A 303 31.74 -23.02 2.66
CA TYR A 303 30.84 -22.73 3.76
C TYR A 303 31.62 -22.69 5.08
N HIS A 304 32.38 -23.74 5.40
CA HIS A 304 33.21 -23.80 6.59
C HIS A 304 34.25 -22.67 6.64
N ALA A 305 34.96 -22.41 5.53
CA ALA A 305 35.93 -21.31 5.46
C ALA A 305 35.26 -19.94 5.70
N THR A 306 34.05 -19.73 5.17
CA THR A 306 33.25 -18.51 5.36
C THR A 306 32.84 -18.35 6.83
N CYS A 307 32.33 -19.41 7.46
CA CYS A 307 31.95 -19.42 8.88
C CYS A 307 33.16 -19.15 9.79
N CYS A 308 34.28 -19.83 9.59
CA CYS A 308 35.51 -19.61 10.37
C CYS A 308 35.98 -18.16 10.25
N ARG A 309 35.94 -17.59 9.04
CA ARG A 309 36.31 -16.19 8.81
C ARG A 309 35.37 -15.21 9.49
N MET A 310 34.07 -15.48 9.50
CA MET A 310 33.09 -14.66 10.22
C MET A 310 33.35 -14.66 11.72
N VAL A 311 33.60 -15.83 12.32
CA VAL A 311 33.90 -15.95 13.76
C VAL A 311 35.17 -15.16 14.12
N MET A 312 36.24 -15.28 13.31
CA MET A 312 37.47 -14.52 13.54
C MET A 312 37.25 -13.00 13.47
N LEU A 313 36.53 -12.52 12.46
CA LEU A 313 36.25 -11.09 12.29
C LEU A 313 35.32 -10.54 13.37
N GLN A 314 34.31 -11.32 13.78
CA GLN A 314 33.39 -10.98 14.86
C GLN A 314 34.14 -10.83 16.19
N ARG A 315 34.97 -11.82 16.54
CA ARG A 315 35.79 -11.78 17.76
C ARG A 315 36.76 -10.60 17.75
N ALA A 316 37.43 -10.34 16.63
CA ALA A 316 38.32 -9.19 16.48
C ALA A 316 37.58 -7.84 16.61
N HIS A 317 36.33 -7.78 16.16
CA HIS A 317 35.46 -6.61 16.29
C HIS A 317 35.02 -6.38 17.74
N GLU A 318 34.56 -7.42 18.43
CA GLU A 318 34.15 -7.37 19.83
C GLU A 318 35.28 -6.94 20.75
N LEU A 319 36.48 -7.48 20.52
CA LEU A 319 37.70 -7.11 21.25
C LEU A 319 38.34 -5.80 20.77
N ARG A 320 37.75 -5.12 19.78
CA ARG A 320 38.24 -3.84 19.23
C ARG A 320 39.72 -3.88 18.82
N MET A 321 40.18 -5.02 18.31
CA MET A 321 41.58 -5.22 17.95
C MET A 321 42.00 -4.26 16.81
N PRO A 322 43.26 -3.85 16.67
CA PRO A 322 43.70 -3.13 15.47
C PRO A 322 43.61 -4.03 14.23
N ILE A 323 43.50 -3.43 13.04
CA ILE A 323 43.46 -4.12 11.73
C ILE A 323 44.90 -4.19 11.18
N PRO A 324 45.56 -5.36 11.24
CA PRO A 324 46.91 -5.51 10.72
C PRO A 324 46.88 -5.68 9.20
N ILE A 325 47.64 -4.85 8.49
CA ILE A 325 47.91 -4.98 7.07
C ILE A 325 49.39 -5.31 6.90
N LYS A 326 49.67 -6.52 6.42
CA LYS A 326 51.03 -6.96 6.10
C LYS A 326 51.37 -6.51 4.69
N VAL A 327 52.44 -5.75 4.52
CA VAL A 327 52.94 -5.28 3.23
C VAL A 327 54.36 -5.80 3.05
N THR A 328 54.64 -6.42 1.91
CA THR A 328 55.98 -6.94 1.58
C THR A 328 56.55 -6.15 0.40
N LEU A 329 57.63 -5.42 0.62
CA LEU A 329 58.35 -4.66 -0.42
C LEU A 329 59.84 -5.01 -0.34
N ILE A 330 60.48 -5.26 -1.49
CA ILE A 330 61.94 -5.49 -1.57
C ILE A 330 62.41 -6.54 -0.53
N LYS A 331 61.68 -7.67 -0.44
CA LYS A 331 61.93 -8.78 0.52
C LYS A 331 61.82 -8.43 2.01
N GLU A 332 61.42 -7.21 2.36
CA GLU A 332 61.08 -6.82 3.72
C GLU A 332 59.56 -6.85 3.91
N THR A 333 59.11 -7.32 5.07
CA THR A 333 57.69 -7.34 5.43
C THR A 333 57.45 -6.46 6.65
N LEU A 334 56.66 -5.40 6.50
CA LEU A 334 56.21 -4.56 7.60
C LEU A 334 54.71 -4.70 7.83
N VAL A 335 54.30 -4.56 9.10
CA VAL A 335 52.90 -4.61 9.52
C VAL A 335 52.43 -3.21 9.89
N TYR A 336 51.38 -2.75 9.21
CA TYR A 336 50.72 -1.46 9.47
C TYR A 336 49.39 -1.73 10.19
N SER A 337 49.17 -1.10 11.34
CA SER A 337 48.07 -1.43 12.25
C SER A 337 47.03 -0.31 12.32
N PHE A 338 45.96 -0.41 11.53
CA PHE A 338 44.89 0.58 11.54
C PHE A 338 43.96 0.41 12.75
N ASP A 339 43.33 1.50 13.20
CA ASP A 339 42.30 1.41 14.23
C ASP A 339 41.10 0.59 13.74
N TRP A 340 40.43 -0.11 14.66
CA TRP A 340 39.28 -0.96 14.35
C TRP A 340 38.10 -0.21 13.71
N ARG A 341 37.97 1.11 13.91
CA ARG A 341 36.95 1.98 13.29
C ARG A 341 37.34 2.52 11.93
N THR A 342 38.54 2.23 11.44
CA THR A 342 39.04 2.81 10.20
C THR A 342 38.12 2.44 9.04
N ARG A 343 37.70 3.45 8.27
CA ARG A 343 36.78 3.28 7.15
C ARG A 343 37.39 2.38 6.07
N GLU A 344 36.58 1.51 5.46
CA GLU A 344 37.03 0.57 4.41
C GLU A 344 37.78 1.29 3.28
N GLY A 345 37.32 2.48 2.88
CA GLY A 345 37.95 3.27 1.82
C GLY A 345 39.39 3.68 2.11
N ILE A 346 39.71 3.97 3.38
CA ILE A 346 41.06 4.39 3.81
C ILE A 346 42.01 3.20 3.79
N VAL A 347 41.58 2.06 4.32
CA VAL A 347 42.42 0.84 4.28
C VAL A 347 42.65 0.40 2.84
N LYS A 348 41.64 0.49 1.97
CA LYS A 348 41.77 0.18 0.55
C LYS A 348 42.69 1.15 -0.20
N SER A 349 42.63 2.45 0.10
CA SER A 349 43.53 3.42 -0.53
C SER A 349 44.98 3.18 -0.12
N PHE A 350 45.22 2.82 1.15
CA PHE A 350 46.54 2.42 1.63
C PHE A 350 47.06 1.15 0.93
N VAL A 351 46.23 0.10 0.82
CA VAL A 351 46.62 -1.13 0.09
C VAL A 351 46.89 -0.83 -1.38
N LYS A 352 46.10 0.04 -2.02
CA LYS A 352 46.33 0.46 -3.40
C LYS A 352 47.67 1.19 -3.55
N LEU A 353 48.02 2.08 -2.62
CA LEU A 353 49.33 2.75 -2.60
C LEU A 353 50.48 1.76 -2.41
N ALA A 354 50.30 0.78 -1.54
CA ALA A 354 51.32 -0.25 -1.32
C ALA A 354 51.60 -1.11 -2.56
N ASN A 355 50.64 -1.22 -3.47
CA ASN A 355 50.78 -1.96 -4.73
C ASN A 355 51.29 -1.09 -5.89
N THR A 356 51.60 0.19 -5.68
CA THR A 356 52.16 1.05 -6.72
C THR A 356 53.65 0.72 -6.96
N GLU A 357 54.07 0.68 -8.23
CA GLU A 357 55.47 0.46 -8.59
C GLU A 357 56.39 1.55 -8.02
N GLY A 358 57.58 1.15 -7.56
CA GLY A 358 58.57 2.06 -6.97
C GLY A 358 58.25 2.53 -5.55
N MET A 359 57.22 1.98 -4.90
CA MET A 359 56.87 2.31 -3.52
C MET A 359 57.89 1.75 -2.52
N THR A 360 58.27 2.55 -1.52
CA THR A 360 59.18 2.15 -0.44
C THR A 360 58.47 2.17 0.92
N HIS A 361 59.02 1.42 1.89
CA HIS A 361 58.47 1.39 3.25
C HIS A 361 58.51 2.75 3.95
N GLU A 362 59.49 3.61 3.64
CA GLU A 362 59.59 4.97 4.19
C GLU A 362 58.43 5.86 3.73
N VAL A 363 58.13 5.83 2.43
CA VAL A 363 57.03 6.60 1.83
C VAL A 363 55.69 6.10 2.36
N LEU A 364 55.50 4.78 2.44
CA LEU A 364 54.30 4.19 3.02
C LEU A 364 54.14 4.51 4.50
N ARG A 365 55.22 4.53 5.29
CA ARG A 365 55.18 4.89 6.71
C ARG A 365 54.75 6.33 6.90
N ARG A 366 55.25 7.26 6.07
CA ARG A 366 54.81 8.67 6.09
C ARG A 366 53.33 8.80 5.76
N ARG A 367 52.86 8.15 4.69
CA ARG A 367 51.44 8.14 4.29
C ARG A 367 50.54 7.49 5.32
N TYR A 368 50.99 6.41 5.95
CA TYR A 368 50.27 5.77 7.06
C TYR A 368 50.08 6.74 8.23
N LEU A 369 51.15 7.43 8.64
CA LEU A 369 51.07 8.42 9.72
C LEU A 369 50.15 9.59 9.36
N GLU A 370 50.16 10.07 8.11
CA GLU A 370 49.20 11.08 7.62
C GLU A 370 47.75 10.58 7.68
N MET A 371 47.49 9.35 7.25
CA MET A 371 46.14 8.76 7.26
C MET A 371 45.59 8.50 8.67
N VAL A 372 46.47 8.24 9.64
CA VAL A 372 46.09 8.01 11.04
C VAL A 372 46.01 9.32 11.84
N SER A 373 46.82 10.33 11.49
CA SER A 373 46.87 11.63 12.19
C SER A 373 45.80 12.61 11.73
N LEU A 374 45.48 12.63 10.43
CA LEU A 374 44.33 13.36 9.93
C LEU A 374 43.08 12.67 10.49
N SER A 375 42.23 13.45 11.13
CA SER A 375 40.94 13.07 11.73
C SER A 375 39.89 12.60 10.69
N TYR A 376 40.30 11.83 9.68
CA TYR A 376 39.45 10.97 8.85
C TYR A 376 38.88 9.77 9.62
N SER A 377 39.25 9.62 10.90
CA SER A 377 39.02 8.46 11.77
C SER A 377 37.74 8.49 12.63
N TYR A 378 36.87 9.49 12.50
CA TYR A 378 35.56 9.53 13.21
C TYR A 378 34.35 9.60 12.28
#